data_AF-A0A976JLQ2-F1
#
_entry.id   AF-A0A976JLQ2-F1
#
_cell.length_a   1.000
_cell.length_b   1.000
_cell.length_c   1.000
_cell.angle_alpha   90.00
_cell.angle_beta   90.00
_cell.angle_gamma   90.00
#
_symmetry.space_group_name_H-M   'P 1'
#
loop_
_entity.id
_entity.type
_entity.pdbx_description
1 polymer ?
#
loop_
_entity_poly.entity_id
_entity_poly.type
_entity_poly.pdbx_seq_one_letter_code
_entity_poly.pdbx_strand_id
1 'polypeptide(L)'
;MKKLAIITLSLVLAGGVFFLASSDSEIEIVSPINTSSIKENQLSKVLPKEVTASKGYQQLLAATPANEITNNLNASESRELLQKTFETLSSCYQTGCGQEADYDGFYDPSLTVATTTIKRVLEATAANFEKTQAKDWLTEEALTEFLTSDNRSLRKAALQNLMKLKGAQAFEAILEKTRDLEGYGAGDAIEDLLTEINDENRGNLIDSIELLGKEKDSFTILEVLEKVAQVKVDLVQIKQIGQGLCRFVEVPTEAMNVKAMNHYLSKWAENNGISFNLNSHCL
;
A
#
# COMPACT_ATOMS: atom_id res chain seq x y z
N MET A 1 6.12 11.33 68.18
CA MET A 1 6.60 10.37 67.16
C MET A 1 5.56 10.29 66.05
N LYS A 2 6.02 10.44 64.81
CA LYS A 2 5.26 10.89 63.63
C LYS A 2 4.48 9.74 62.95
N LYS A 3 3.37 10.14 62.32
CA LYS A 3 2.39 9.36 61.55
C LYS A 3 3.03 8.62 60.37
N LEU A 4 2.58 7.39 60.13
CA LEU A 4 2.77 6.68 58.86
C LEU A 4 1.51 6.93 58.01
N ALA A 5 1.67 7.59 56.87
CA ALA A 5 0.63 7.80 55.88
C ALA A 5 0.97 7.00 54.62
N ILE A 6 -0.09 6.46 54.05
CA ILE A 6 -0.26 5.69 52.82
C ILE A 6 0.28 6.45 51.59
N ILE A 7 0.71 5.74 50.54
CA ILE A 7 0.27 5.91 49.14
C ILE A 7 0.84 4.77 48.27
N THR A 8 -0.07 4.05 47.63
CA THR A 8 0.09 3.15 46.49
C THR A 8 0.41 3.95 45.23
N LEU A 9 1.32 3.49 44.36
CA LEU A 9 1.33 3.93 42.97
C LEU A 9 1.75 2.81 42.02
N SER A 10 0.88 2.58 41.04
CA SER A 10 0.98 1.63 39.95
C SER A 10 2.13 1.95 39.00
N LEU A 11 2.81 0.91 38.52
CA LEU A 11 3.94 0.97 37.61
C LEU A 11 3.44 1.06 36.16
N VAL A 12 3.64 2.21 35.51
CA VAL A 12 3.57 2.39 34.06
C VAL A 12 4.75 3.27 33.64
N LEU A 13 5.43 2.86 32.56
CA LEU A 13 6.48 3.54 31.78
C LEU A 13 7.89 3.61 32.39
N ALA A 14 8.84 3.01 31.68
CA ALA A 14 9.85 3.73 30.88
C ALA A 14 11.23 3.03 30.92
N GLY A 15 11.82 2.91 29.73
CA GLY A 15 13.26 2.78 29.42
C GLY A 15 14.24 2.32 30.50
N GLY A 16 14.92 1.21 30.21
CA GLY A 16 16.12 0.82 30.95
C GLY A 16 16.91 -0.23 30.18
N VAL A 17 17.78 0.20 29.28
CA VAL A 17 18.84 -0.63 28.69
C VAL A 17 19.93 -0.79 29.75
N PHE A 18 20.27 -2.03 30.08
CA PHE A 18 21.46 -2.40 30.85
C PHE A 18 22.67 -2.42 29.89
N PHE A 19 23.72 -1.65 30.17
CA PHE A 19 25.09 -2.00 29.78
C PHE A 19 26.11 -1.44 30.78
N LEU A 20 27.00 -2.33 31.23
CA LEU A 20 28.15 -2.05 32.09
C LEU A 20 29.29 -1.46 31.24
N ALA A 21 29.90 -0.40 31.76
CA ALA A 21 30.91 0.43 31.09
C ALA A 21 32.29 -0.24 31.00
N SER A 22 33.04 0.09 29.93
CA SER A 22 34.36 0.75 30.06
C SER A 22 34.92 1.17 28.70
N SER A 23 35.07 2.49 28.48
CA SER A 23 36.27 3.16 27.92
C SER A 23 35.84 4.50 27.32
N ASP A 24 36.52 5.57 27.74
CA ASP A 24 36.31 6.97 27.37
C ASP A 24 36.10 7.19 25.86
N SER A 25 34.83 7.27 25.48
CA SER A 25 34.39 7.86 24.23
C SER A 25 33.31 8.86 24.60
N GLU A 26 33.47 10.11 24.16
CA GLU A 26 32.40 11.09 24.21
C GLU A 26 31.26 10.53 23.35
N ILE A 27 30.29 9.91 24.00
CA ILE A 27 29.04 9.50 23.37
C ILE A 27 28.31 10.81 23.08
N GLU A 28 28.42 11.29 21.84
CA GLU A 28 27.43 12.22 21.30
C GLU A 28 26.07 11.55 21.44
N ILE A 29 25.29 12.02 22.40
CA ILE A 29 23.88 11.67 22.54
C ILE A 29 23.19 12.31 21.33
N VAL A 30 23.14 11.58 20.22
CA VAL A 30 22.29 11.93 19.09
C VAL A 30 20.86 11.89 19.62
N SER A 31 20.29 13.07 19.88
CA SER A 31 18.90 13.18 20.34
C SER A 31 17.99 12.46 19.33
N PRO A 32 16.93 11.76 19.78
CA PRO A 32 15.96 11.19 18.85
C PRO A 32 15.45 12.31 17.94
N ILE A 33 15.72 12.17 16.65
CA ILE A 33 15.27 13.11 15.63
C ILE A 33 13.75 13.21 15.74
N ASN A 34 13.26 14.39 16.07
CA ASN A 34 11.83 14.65 16.14
C ASN A 34 11.26 14.62 14.71
N THR A 35 10.83 13.44 14.25
CA THR A 35 10.29 13.24 12.89
C THR A 35 9.13 14.17 12.55
N SER A 36 8.40 14.65 13.57
CA SER A 36 7.35 15.66 13.41
C SER A 36 7.88 17.00 12.90
N SER A 37 9.06 17.45 13.34
CA SER A 37 9.63 18.74 12.92
C SER A 37 10.16 18.69 11.49
N ILE A 38 10.71 17.55 11.04
CA ILE A 38 11.13 17.37 9.64
C ILE A 38 9.92 17.41 8.71
N LYS A 39 8.87 16.65 9.05
CA LYS A 39 7.64 16.61 8.25
C LYS A 39 6.98 17.98 8.17
N GLU A 40 6.91 18.70 9.28
CA GLU A 40 6.37 20.06 9.34
C GLU A 40 7.20 21.03 8.50
N ASN A 41 8.53 20.98 8.58
CA ASN A 41 9.42 21.83 7.80
C ASN A 41 9.31 21.56 6.29
N GLN A 42 9.10 20.32 5.87
CA GLN A 42 8.94 19.98 4.45
C GLN A 42 7.56 20.39 3.94
N LEU A 43 6.50 19.99 4.63
CA LEU A 43 5.13 20.31 4.21
C LEU A 43 4.84 21.81 4.23
N SER A 44 5.39 22.57 5.18
CA SER A 44 5.18 24.02 5.24
C SER A 44 5.82 24.80 4.08
N LYS A 45 6.83 24.23 3.40
CA LYS A 45 7.44 24.83 2.21
C LYS A 45 6.63 24.60 0.94
N VAL A 46 5.92 23.46 0.88
CA VAL A 46 5.24 23.00 -0.33
C VAL A 46 3.75 23.32 -0.29
N LEU A 47 3.10 23.16 0.86
CA LEU A 47 1.66 23.35 0.99
C LEU A 47 1.26 24.83 1.02
N PRO A 48 0.08 25.17 0.49
CA PRO A 48 -0.45 26.53 0.56
C PRO A 48 -0.59 27.03 2.01
N LYS A 49 -0.47 28.34 2.21
CA LYS A 49 -0.58 28.96 3.55
C LYS A 49 -1.94 28.71 4.20
N GLU A 50 -2.98 28.60 3.40
CA GLU A 50 -4.34 28.29 3.85
C GLU A 50 -4.42 26.90 4.47
N VAL A 51 -3.69 25.93 3.90
CA VAL A 51 -3.61 24.57 4.43
C VAL A 51 -2.83 24.56 5.73
N THR A 52 -1.65 25.18 5.77
CA THR A 52 -0.78 25.17 6.96
C THR A 52 -1.34 25.98 8.13
N ALA A 53 -2.18 26.98 7.86
CA ALA A 53 -2.91 27.73 8.88
C ALA A 53 -4.23 27.06 9.33
N SER A 54 -4.65 25.97 8.67
CA SER A 54 -5.91 25.29 8.99
C SER A 54 -5.84 24.53 10.32
N LYS A 55 -6.99 24.35 10.97
CA LYS A 55 -7.11 23.55 12.21
C LYS A 55 -6.68 22.09 12.03
N GLY A 56 -6.82 21.56 10.81
CA GLY A 56 -6.51 20.16 10.52
C GLY A 56 -5.06 19.90 10.13
N TYR A 57 -4.24 20.93 9.92
CA TYR A 57 -2.84 20.76 9.54
C TYR A 57 -2.05 19.93 10.57
N GLN A 58 -2.26 20.20 11.86
CA GLN A 58 -1.60 19.43 12.92
C GLN A 58 -2.01 17.95 12.91
N GLN A 59 -3.23 17.62 12.46
CA GLN A 59 -3.65 16.23 12.31
C GLN A 59 -3.05 15.54 11.07
N LEU A 60 -2.75 16.30 10.01
CA LEU A 60 -1.96 15.79 8.89
C LEU A 60 -0.53 15.42 9.32
N LEU A 61 0.05 16.21 10.22
CA LEU A 61 1.39 15.99 10.77
C LEU A 61 1.43 14.83 11.77
N ALA A 62 0.42 14.73 12.64
CA ALA A 62 0.37 13.78 13.74
C ALA A 62 0.43 12.31 13.31
N ALA A 63 0.88 11.46 14.24
CA ALA A 63 0.84 9.99 14.10
C ALA A 63 -0.55 9.41 14.38
N THR A 64 -1.61 10.21 14.31
CA THR A 64 -3.00 9.76 14.52
C THR A 64 -3.49 8.93 13.33
N PRO A 65 -4.50 8.06 13.54
CA PRO A 65 -5.19 7.38 12.45
C PRO A 65 -5.73 8.37 11.41
N ALA A 66 -5.64 8.02 10.12
CA ALA A 66 -5.99 8.94 9.04
C ALA A 66 -7.47 9.38 9.05
N ASN A 67 -8.38 8.51 9.50
CA ASN A 67 -9.79 8.86 9.67
C ASN A 67 -10.02 9.99 10.69
N GLU A 68 -9.11 10.21 11.63
CA GLU A 68 -9.20 11.27 12.64
C GLU A 68 -8.84 12.66 12.11
N ILE A 69 -8.20 12.76 10.94
CA ILE A 69 -7.80 14.04 10.33
C ILE A 69 -8.98 15.01 10.21
N THR A 70 -10.18 14.47 9.92
CA THR A 70 -11.38 15.28 9.69
C THR A 70 -12.29 15.39 10.91
N ASN A 71 -12.03 14.70 12.02
CA ASN A 71 -13.00 14.56 13.13
C ASN A 71 -13.44 15.90 13.73
N ASN A 72 -12.52 16.86 13.84
CA ASN A 72 -12.77 18.18 14.42
C ASN A 72 -13.03 19.27 13.38
N LEU A 73 -13.24 18.88 12.12
CA LEU A 73 -13.49 19.78 11.00
C LEU A 73 -14.92 19.59 10.50
N ASN A 74 -15.55 20.67 10.09
CA ASN A 74 -16.80 20.59 9.33
C ASN A 74 -16.54 20.09 7.90
N ALA A 75 -17.60 19.81 7.13
CA ALA A 75 -17.47 19.27 5.77
C ALA A 75 -16.64 20.17 4.84
N SER A 76 -16.87 21.48 4.87
CA SER A 76 -16.13 22.45 4.04
C SER A 76 -14.66 22.52 4.44
N GLU A 77 -14.37 22.61 5.74
CA GLU A 77 -13.00 22.62 6.28
C GLU A 77 -12.27 21.32 5.92
N SER A 78 -12.96 20.18 5.99
CA SER A 78 -12.39 18.86 5.64
C SER A 78 -12.08 18.75 4.16
N ARG A 79 -13.03 19.15 3.30
CA ARG A 79 -12.87 19.15 1.84
C ARG A 79 -11.69 20.03 1.45
N GLU A 80 -11.68 21.27 1.89
CA GLU A 80 -10.64 22.24 1.50
C GLU A 80 -9.25 21.76 1.92
N LEU A 81 -9.11 21.26 3.15
CA LEU A 81 -7.85 20.72 3.65
C LEU A 81 -7.34 19.56 2.79
N LEU A 82 -8.18 18.53 2.58
CA LEU A 82 -7.77 17.31 1.89
C LEU A 82 -7.55 17.57 0.40
N GLN A 83 -8.45 18.31 -0.27
CA GLN A 83 -8.36 18.65 -1.69
C GLN A 83 -7.08 19.42 -1.98
N LYS A 84 -6.85 20.55 -1.28
CA LYS A 84 -5.66 21.38 -1.55
C LYS A 84 -4.36 20.63 -1.23
N THR A 85 -4.34 19.82 -0.17
CA THR A 85 -3.18 19.00 0.16
C THR A 85 -2.90 17.97 -0.93
N PHE A 86 -3.95 17.28 -1.39
CA PHE A 86 -3.85 16.29 -2.47
C PHE A 86 -3.36 16.93 -3.77
N GLU A 87 -4.02 17.96 -4.26
CA GLU A 87 -3.68 18.64 -5.52
C GLU A 87 -2.23 19.15 -5.50
N THR A 88 -1.81 19.78 -4.40
CA THR A 88 -0.46 20.32 -4.27
C THR A 88 0.60 19.21 -4.30
N LEU A 89 0.45 18.19 -3.46
CA LEU A 89 1.46 17.14 -3.35
C LEU A 89 1.49 16.22 -4.57
N SER A 90 0.33 15.93 -5.17
CA SER A 90 0.25 15.08 -6.37
C SER A 90 1.06 15.64 -7.54
N SER A 91 1.22 16.97 -7.62
CA SER A 91 2.01 17.60 -8.69
C SER A 91 3.53 17.35 -8.58
N CYS A 92 4.04 16.92 -7.41
CA CYS A 92 5.47 16.82 -7.15
C CYS A 92 5.91 15.55 -6.43
N TYR A 93 5.00 14.63 -6.07
CA TYR A 93 5.34 13.49 -5.22
C TYR A 93 6.40 12.58 -5.82
N GLN A 94 6.41 12.42 -7.15
CA GLN A 94 7.39 11.60 -7.88
C GLN A 94 8.83 12.11 -7.69
N THR A 95 9.00 13.43 -7.47
CA THR A 95 10.30 14.06 -7.20
C THR A 95 10.53 14.31 -5.70
N GLY A 96 9.68 13.74 -4.84
CA GLY A 96 9.72 13.92 -3.39
C GLY A 96 9.36 15.33 -2.92
N CYS A 97 8.82 16.18 -3.80
CA CYS A 97 8.47 17.57 -3.50
C CYS A 97 9.63 18.39 -2.88
N GLY A 98 10.87 18.15 -3.31
CA GLY A 98 12.05 18.84 -2.79
C GLY A 98 12.56 18.31 -1.45
N GLN A 99 12.08 17.14 -1.00
CA GLN A 99 12.71 16.42 0.09
C GLN A 99 14.12 15.97 -0.34
N GLU A 100 15.11 16.34 0.45
CA GLU A 100 16.49 15.88 0.31
C GLU A 100 16.69 14.55 1.03
N ALA A 101 17.84 13.91 0.78
CA ALA A 101 18.28 12.78 1.58
C ALA A 101 18.31 13.14 3.07
N ASP A 102 18.09 12.16 3.92
CA ASP A 102 18.17 12.36 5.36
C ASP A 102 19.64 12.56 5.83
N TYR A 103 19.85 12.58 7.14
CA TYR A 103 21.14 12.90 7.74
C TYR A 103 22.24 11.86 7.43
N ASP A 104 21.88 10.63 7.05
CA ASP A 104 22.84 9.59 6.66
C ASP A 104 23.04 9.50 5.14
N GLY A 105 22.35 10.35 4.39
CA GLY A 105 22.41 10.41 2.93
C GLY A 105 21.46 9.44 2.23
N PHE A 106 20.58 8.75 2.98
CA PHE A 106 19.57 7.88 2.40
C PHE A 106 18.36 8.68 1.89
N TYR A 107 17.88 8.30 0.70
CA TYR A 107 16.66 8.83 0.11
C TYR A 107 15.84 7.67 -0.44
N ASP A 108 14.68 7.43 0.17
CA ASP A 108 13.72 6.44 -0.31
C ASP A 108 12.54 7.15 -1.01
N PRO A 109 12.44 7.07 -2.35
CA PRO A 109 11.35 7.69 -3.10
C PRO A 109 9.98 7.12 -2.72
N SER A 110 9.93 5.88 -2.19
CA SER A 110 8.69 5.25 -1.76
C SER A 110 8.21 5.75 -0.39
N LEU A 111 9.08 6.37 0.43
CA LEU A 111 8.78 6.80 1.79
C LEU A 111 8.90 8.32 2.01
N THR A 112 8.82 9.11 0.94
CA THR A 112 8.86 10.58 1.07
C THR A 112 7.69 11.13 1.91
N VAL A 113 7.90 12.30 2.50
CA VAL A 113 6.88 13.06 3.22
C VAL A 113 5.67 13.34 2.32
N ALA A 114 5.89 13.59 1.02
CA ALA A 114 4.82 13.78 0.06
C ALA A 114 4.00 12.49 -0.12
N THR A 115 4.65 11.37 -0.47
CA THR A 115 4.01 10.06 -0.67
C THR A 115 3.21 9.61 0.56
N THR A 116 3.82 9.72 1.74
CA THR A 116 3.17 9.35 3.01
C THR A 116 2.01 10.27 3.38
N THR A 117 2.08 11.55 3.02
CA THR A 117 1.00 12.51 3.27
C THR A 117 -0.15 12.33 2.29
N ILE A 118 0.10 12.10 1.00
CA ILE A 118 -0.94 11.76 0.01
C ILE A 118 -1.68 10.50 0.44
N LYS A 119 -0.96 9.45 0.85
CA LYS A 119 -1.55 8.23 1.42
C LYS A 119 -2.55 8.58 2.53
N ARG A 120 -2.11 9.36 3.54
CA ARG A 120 -2.97 9.76 4.67
C ARG A 120 -4.20 10.55 4.22
N VAL A 121 -4.04 11.44 3.24
CA VAL A 121 -5.15 12.20 2.66
C VAL A 121 -6.17 11.27 1.98
N LEU A 122 -5.69 10.29 1.21
CA LEU A 122 -6.55 9.31 0.55
C LEU A 122 -7.25 8.38 1.56
N GLU A 123 -6.57 7.93 2.61
CA GLU A 123 -7.19 7.14 3.68
C GLU A 123 -8.28 7.94 4.42
N ALA A 124 -8.00 9.20 4.76
CA ALA A 124 -8.97 10.10 5.39
C ALA A 124 -10.19 10.34 4.50
N THR A 125 -9.95 10.48 3.19
CA THR A 125 -10.98 10.67 2.16
C THR A 125 -11.84 9.41 2.02
N ALA A 126 -11.25 8.23 1.92
CA ALA A 126 -11.99 6.98 1.84
C ALA A 126 -12.88 6.74 3.07
N ALA A 127 -12.37 7.04 4.26
CA ALA A 127 -13.11 6.89 5.52
C ALA A 127 -14.28 7.88 5.65
N ASN A 128 -14.17 9.07 5.05
CA ASN A 128 -15.13 10.17 5.19
C ASN A 128 -15.69 10.65 3.84
N PHE A 129 -15.83 9.74 2.87
CA PHE A 129 -16.00 10.05 1.44
C PHE A 129 -17.13 11.04 1.12
N GLU A 130 -18.30 10.86 1.75
CA GLU A 130 -19.45 11.76 1.56
C GLU A 130 -19.25 13.11 2.26
N LYS A 131 -18.66 13.11 3.47
CA LYS A 131 -18.37 14.33 4.23
C LYS A 131 -17.37 15.23 3.51
N THR A 132 -16.36 14.64 2.87
CA THR A 132 -15.30 15.35 2.16
C THR A 132 -15.70 15.74 0.73
N GLN A 133 -16.91 15.36 0.29
CA GLN A 133 -17.42 15.56 -1.07
C GLN A 133 -16.41 15.08 -2.11
N ALA A 134 -15.81 13.91 -1.88
CA ALA A 134 -14.69 13.39 -2.67
C ALA A 134 -15.00 13.31 -4.17
N LYS A 135 -16.26 13.01 -4.54
CA LYS A 135 -16.73 12.94 -5.93
C LYS A 135 -16.54 14.24 -6.72
N ASP A 136 -16.45 15.39 -6.04
CA ASP A 136 -16.37 16.70 -6.68
C ASP A 136 -14.95 17.10 -7.07
N TRP A 137 -13.92 16.46 -6.50
CA TRP A 137 -12.53 16.88 -6.66
C TRP A 137 -11.56 15.74 -6.92
N LEU A 138 -11.90 14.51 -6.53
CA LEU A 138 -11.06 13.35 -6.77
C LEU A 138 -11.43 12.72 -8.11
N THR A 139 -10.45 12.62 -9.01
CA THR A 139 -10.65 12.07 -10.36
C THR A 139 -10.09 10.67 -10.49
N GLU A 140 -10.66 9.91 -11.41
CA GLU A 140 -10.17 8.57 -11.76
C GLU A 140 -8.74 8.62 -12.31
N GLU A 141 -8.45 9.59 -13.17
CA GLU A 141 -7.12 9.80 -13.75
C GLU A 141 -6.05 9.99 -12.66
N ALA A 142 -6.29 10.90 -11.71
CA ALA A 142 -5.35 11.16 -10.62
C ALA A 142 -5.13 9.94 -9.74
N LEU A 143 -6.18 9.17 -9.45
CA LEU A 143 -6.06 7.96 -8.64
C LEU A 143 -5.35 6.81 -9.37
N THR A 144 -5.55 6.70 -10.68
CA THR A 144 -4.98 5.63 -11.51
C THR A 144 -3.46 5.77 -11.58
N GLU A 145 -2.92 6.99 -11.56
CA GLU A 145 -1.48 7.26 -11.48
C GLU A 145 -0.84 6.64 -10.22
N PHE A 146 -1.55 6.67 -9.09
CA PHE A 146 -1.03 6.11 -7.84
C PHE A 146 -1.04 4.60 -7.77
N LEU A 147 -1.76 3.91 -8.67
CA LEU A 147 -1.77 2.44 -8.72
C LEU A 147 -0.42 1.85 -9.13
N THR A 148 0.46 2.64 -9.75
CA THR A 148 1.81 2.21 -10.13
C THR A 148 2.89 2.72 -9.18
N SER A 149 2.52 3.33 -8.05
CA SER A 149 3.49 3.81 -7.06
C SER A 149 4.25 2.63 -6.43
N ASP A 150 5.55 2.77 -6.17
CA ASP A 150 6.32 1.79 -5.40
C ASP A 150 5.82 1.62 -3.96
N ASN A 151 5.14 2.63 -3.41
CA ASN A 151 4.55 2.56 -2.08
C ASN A 151 3.25 1.75 -2.09
N ARG A 152 3.31 0.50 -1.59
CA ARG A 152 2.15 -0.39 -1.47
C ARG A 152 0.97 0.25 -0.75
N SER A 153 1.21 0.96 0.35
CA SER A 153 0.12 1.59 1.11
C SER A 153 -0.58 2.70 0.32
N LEU A 154 0.17 3.46 -0.50
CA LEU A 154 -0.40 4.47 -1.38
C LEU A 154 -1.23 3.82 -2.50
N ARG A 155 -0.71 2.77 -3.15
CA ARG A 155 -1.49 1.99 -4.14
C ARG A 155 -2.82 1.52 -3.56
N LYS A 156 -2.78 0.93 -2.37
CA LYS A 156 -3.98 0.45 -1.66
C LYS A 156 -4.98 1.58 -1.35
N ALA A 157 -4.49 2.72 -0.87
CA ALA A 157 -5.36 3.87 -0.58
C ALA A 157 -5.99 4.45 -1.87
N ALA A 158 -5.25 4.44 -2.99
CA ALA A 158 -5.76 4.86 -4.29
C ALA A 158 -6.84 3.89 -4.81
N LEU A 159 -6.59 2.58 -4.73
CA LEU A 159 -7.55 1.53 -5.07
C LEU A 159 -8.87 1.70 -4.29
N GLN A 160 -8.80 1.90 -2.98
CA GLN A 160 -9.99 2.09 -2.13
C GLN A 160 -10.82 3.31 -2.56
N ASN A 161 -10.16 4.41 -2.94
CA ASN A 161 -10.86 5.60 -3.41
C ASN A 161 -11.44 5.40 -4.82
N LEU A 162 -10.77 4.69 -5.72
CA LEU A 162 -11.29 4.34 -7.06
C LEU A 162 -12.56 3.49 -6.93
N MET A 163 -12.53 2.47 -6.07
CA MET A 163 -13.69 1.62 -5.81
C MET A 163 -14.85 2.42 -5.20
N LYS A 164 -14.59 3.42 -4.34
CA LYS A 164 -15.64 4.32 -3.84
C LYS A 164 -16.18 5.28 -4.91
N LEU A 165 -15.35 5.71 -5.84
CA LEU A 165 -15.71 6.67 -6.90
C LEU A 165 -16.53 6.00 -8.01
N LYS A 166 -16.15 4.79 -8.43
CA LYS A 166 -16.69 4.11 -9.61
C LYS A 166 -17.40 2.79 -9.30
N GLY A 167 -17.31 2.30 -8.06
CA GLY A 167 -17.82 0.98 -7.71
C GLY A 167 -17.11 -0.12 -8.50
N ALA A 168 -17.87 -1.15 -8.89
CA ALA A 168 -17.37 -2.28 -9.66
C ALA A 168 -16.78 -1.88 -11.03
N GLN A 169 -17.15 -0.72 -11.59
CA GLN A 169 -16.62 -0.25 -12.88
C GLN A 169 -15.12 0.09 -12.82
N ALA A 170 -14.57 0.42 -11.64
CA ALA A 170 -13.13 0.64 -11.49
C ALA A 170 -12.30 -0.65 -11.56
N PHE A 171 -12.92 -1.83 -11.33
CA PHE A 171 -12.19 -3.07 -11.17
C PHE A 171 -11.34 -3.41 -12.40
N GLU A 172 -11.89 -3.25 -13.60
CA GLU A 172 -11.18 -3.53 -14.85
C GLU A 172 -10.01 -2.57 -15.08
N ALA A 173 -10.21 -1.27 -14.84
CA ALA A 173 -9.15 -0.27 -14.96
C ALA A 173 -8.02 -0.50 -13.94
N ILE A 174 -8.36 -0.88 -12.70
CA ILE A 174 -7.36 -1.21 -11.67
C ILE A 174 -6.61 -2.49 -12.06
N LEU A 175 -7.31 -3.50 -12.57
CA LEU A 175 -6.71 -4.75 -13.01
C LEU A 175 -5.77 -4.53 -14.19
N GLU A 176 -6.14 -3.68 -15.15
CA GLU A 176 -5.27 -3.26 -16.23
C GLU A 176 -3.97 -2.66 -15.72
N LYS A 177 -4.03 -1.70 -14.78
CA LYS A 177 -2.83 -1.12 -14.15
C LYS A 177 -2.03 -2.11 -13.31
N THR A 178 -2.70 -3.06 -12.67
CA THR A 178 -2.03 -4.13 -11.92
C THR A 178 -1.14 -4.97 -12.83
N ARG A 179 -1.51 -5.13 -14.11
CA ARG A 179 -0.65 -5.82 -15.08
C ARG A 179 0.59 -5.05 -15.47
N ASP A 180 0.63 -3.74 -15.29
CA ASP A 180 1.83 -2.95 -15.55
C ASP A 180 2.91 -3.18 -14.47
N LEU A 181 2.53 -3.70 -13.30
CA LEU A 181 3.43 -3.96 -12.18
C LEU A 181 4.30 -5.22 -12.38
N GLU A 182 5.36 -5.32 -11.59
CA GLU A 182 6.30 -6.44 -11.56
C GLU A 182 6.52 -6.94 -10.12
N GLY A 183 6.91 -8.21 -10.00
CA GLY A 183 7.29 -8.84 -8.74
C GLY A 183 6.24 -8.69 -7.63
N TYR A 184 6.72 -8.32 -6.44
CA TYR A 184 5.87 -8.06 -5.27
C TYR A 184 4.79 -7.00 -5.55
N GLY A 185 5.06 -6.02 -6.41
CA GLY A 185 4.10 -4.97 -6.75
C GLY A 185 2.82 -5.55 -7.36
N ALA A 186 2.96 -6.46 -8.32
CA ALA A 186 1.83 -7.15 -8.96
C ALA A 186 1.10 -8.07 -7.97
N GLY A 187 1.86 -8.87 -7.20
CA GLY A 187 1.28 -9.75 -6.17
C GLY A 187 0.46 -8.98 -5.13
N ASP A 188 1.02 -7.90 -4.59
CA ASP A 188 0.34 -7.04 -3.61
C ASP A 188 -0.93 -6.40 -4.17
N ALA A 189 -0.89 -5.92 -5.41
CA ALA A 189 -2.04 -5.29 -6.05
C ALA A 189 -3.16 -6.31 -6.33
N ILE A 190 -2.81 -7.53 -6.73
CA ILE A 190 -3.76 -8.64 -6.83
C ILE A 190 -4.35 -8.96 -5.45
N GLU A 191 -3.53 -9.08 -4.40
CA GLU A 191 -4.02 -9.30 -3.03
C GLU A 191 -5.02 -8.24 -2.58
N ASP A 192 -4.75 -6.96 -2.88
CA ASP A 192 -5.68 -5.87 -2.56
C ASP A 192 -6.97 -5.97 -3.41
N LEU A 193 -6.90 -6.37 -4.69
CA LEU A 193 -8.08 -6.60 -5.53
C LEU A 193 -8.94 -7.79 -5.07
N LEU A 194 -8.35 -8.79 -4.41
CA LEU A 194 -9.08 -9.94 -3.89
C LEU A 194 -10.12 -9.56 -2.83
N THR A 195 -10.01 -8.39 -2.18
CA THR A 195 -11.04 -7.95 -1.23
C THR A 195 -12.32 -7.47 -1.92
N GLU A 196 -12.24 -7.17 -3.22
CA GLU A 196 -13.30 -6.59 -4.03
C GLU A 196 -13.89 -7.59 -5.04
N ILE A 197 -13.41 -8.84 -5.03
CA ILE A 197 -13.84 -9.88 -5.97
C ILE A 197 -15.25 -10.38 -5.65
N ASN A 198 -16.07 -10.56 -6.68
CA ASN A 198 -17.41 -11.12 -6.63
C ASN A 198 -17.68 -11.98 -7.89
N ASP A 199 -18.88 -12.53 -8.01
CA ASP A 199 -19.23 -13.40 -9.14
C ASP A 199 -19.17 -12.69 -10.52
N GLU A 200 -19.37 -11.37 -10.56
CA GLU A 200 -19.41 -10.57 -11.80
C GLU A 200 -18.00 -10.26 -12.34
N ASN A 201 -17.03 -10.01 -11.46
CA ASN A 201 -15.68 -9.60 -11.85
C ASN A 201 -14.61 -10.68 -11.72
N ARG A 202 -14.94 -11.84 -11.13
CA ARG A 202 -13.99 -12.96 -10.95
C ARG A 202 -13.41 -13.47 -12.28
N GLY A 203 -14.23 -13.54 -13.33
CA GLY A 203 -13.76 -13.96 -14.66
C GLY A 203 -12.61 -13.08 -15.14
N ASN A 204 -12.79 -11.76 -15.06
CA ASN A 204 -11.77 -10.78 -15.47
C ASN A 204 -10.44 -10.97 -14.70
N LEU A 205 -10.51 -11.23 -13.39
CA LEU A 205 -9.30 -11.51 -12.59
C LEU A 205 -8.56 -12.75 -13.11
N ILE A 206 -9.29 -13.85 -13.36
CA ILE A 206 -8.71 -15.11 -13.83
C ILE A 206 -8.09 -14.93 -15.21
N ASP A 207 -8.79 -14.26 -16.13
CA ASP A 207 -8.28 -13.94 -17.46
C ASP A 207 -7.02 -13.08 -17.39
N SER A 208 -6.97 -12.13 -16.44
CA SER A 208 -5.76 -11.34 -16.20
C SER A 208 -4.60 -12.18 -15.66
N ILE A 209 -4.86 -13.15 -14.78
CA ILE A 209 -3.81 -14.05 -14.27
C ILE A 209 -3.28 -14.95 -15.38
N GLU A 210 -4.15 -15.43 -16.28
CA GLU A 210 -3.75 -16.16 -17.48
C GLU A 210 -2.81 -15.31 -18.35
N LEU A 211 -3.19 -14.05 -18.63
CA LEU A 211 -2.37 -13.12 -19.41
C LEU A 211 -1.02 -12.85 -18.73
N LEU A 212 -1.01 -12.61 -17.42
CA LEU A 212 0.22 -12.43 -16.65
C LEU A 212 1.15 -13.65 -16.80
N GLY A 213 0.62 -14.87 -16.77
CA GLY A 213 1.41 -16.08 -16.99
C GLY A 213 2.06 -16.15 -18.37
N LYS A 214 1.38 -15.63 -19.40
CA LYS A 214 1.88 -15.58 -20.78
C LYS A 214 2.90 -14.48 -21.02
N GLU A 215 2.83 -13.37 -20.27
CA GLU A 215 3.56 -12.14 -20.58
C GLU A 215 4.70 -11.87 -19.59
N LYS A 216 4.48 -12.05 -18.28
CA LYS A 216 5.40 -11.63 -17.22
C LYS A 216 6.43 -12.67 -16.83
N ASP A 217 7.56 -12.24 -16.29
CA ASP A 217 8.62 -13.12 -15.80
C ASP A 217 8.16 -14.06 -14.69
N SER A 218 8.99 -15.07 -14.40
CA SER A 218 8.68 -16.13 -13.45
C SER A 218 8.55 -15.64 -12.01
N PHE A 219 9.27 -14.59 -11.62
CA PHE A 219 9.17 -14.01 -10.28
C PHE A 219 7.82 -13.31 -10.10
N THR A 220 7.43 -12.45 -11.05
CA THR A 220 6.13 -11.76 -11.03
C THR A 220 4.95 -12.72 -10.92
N ILE A 221 4.93 -13.78 -11.75
CA ILE A 221 3.80 -14.73 -11.73
C ILE A 221 3.76 -15.58 -10.45
N LEU A 222 4.90 -15.89 -9.85
CA LEU A 222 4.95 -16.59 -8.57
C LEU A 222 4.31 -15.77 -7.45
N GLU A 223 4.63 -14.48 -7.38
CA GLU A 223 4.03 -13.56 -6.41
C GLU A 223 2.51 -13.49 -6.58
N VAL A 224 2.01 -13.48 -7.82
CA VAL A 224 0.57 -13.51 -8.10
C VAL A 224 -0.07 -14.83 -7.70
N LEU A 225 0.51 -15.96 -8.12
CA LEU A 225 -0.02 -17.31 -7.82
C LEU A 225 -0.11 -17.59 -6.32
N GLU A 226 0.83 -17.06 -5.54
CA GLU A 226 0.81 -17.21 -4.08
C GLU A 226 -0.45 -16.59 -3.45
N LYS A 227 -0.92 -15.44 -3.96
CA LYS A 227 -2.04 -14.69 -3.35
C LYS A 227 -3.41 -15.24 -3.74
N VAL A 228 -3.53 -15.88 -4.90
CA VAL A 228 -4.83 -16.25 -5.50
C VAL A 228 -5.33 -17.65 -5.11
N ALA A 229 -4.62 -18.37 -4.23
CA ALA A 229 -4.94 -19.76 -3.91
C ALA A 229 -6.35 -20.02 -3.35
N GLN A 230 -7.04 -18.99 -2.84
CA GLN A 230 -8.40 -19.07 -2.29
C GLN A 230 -9.49 -18.63 -3.28
N VAL A 231 -9.11 -18.15 -4.48
CA VAL A 231 -10.07 -17.73 -5.50
C VAL A 231 -10.81 -18.96 -6.03
N LYS A 232 -12.12 -18.85 -6.20
CA LYS A 232 -12.89 -19.94 -6.81
C LYS A 232 -12.55 -20.09 -8.29
N VAL A 233 -12.26 -21.30 -8.73
CA VAL A 233 -11.94 -21.59 -10.14
C VAL A 233 -12.48 -22.95 -10.53
N ASP A 234 -12.81 -23.11 -11.82
CA ASP A 234 -13.11 -24.40 -12.40
C ASP A 234 -11.90 -25.03 -13.11
N LEU A 235 -12.08 -26.26 -13.60
CA LEU A 235 -11.01 -27.00 -14.29
C LEU A 235 -10.60 -26.32 -15.60
N VAL A 236 -11.51 -25.65 -16.31
CA VAL A 236 -11.20 -24.96 -17.58
C VAL A 236 -10.27 -23.79 -17.28
N GLN A 237 -10.59 -22.98 -16.28
CA GLN A 237 -9.81 -21.83 -15.85
C GLN A 237 -8.42 -22.22 -15.34
N ILE A 238 -8.33 -23.26 -14.50
CA ILE A 238 -7.03 -23.79 -14.04
C ILE A 238 -6.17 -24.24 -15.22
N LYS A 239 -6.75 -24.92 -16.22
CA LYS A 239 -6.01 -25.34 -17.42
C LYS A 239 -5.55 -24.15 -18.27
N GLN A 240 -6.38 -23.12 -18.42
CA GLN A 240 -5.99 -21.90 -19.16
C GLN A 240 -4.79 -21.21 -18.51
N ILE A 241 -4.82 -21.03 -17.19
CA ILE A 241 -3.68 -20.49 -16.44
C ILE A 241 -2.46 -21.40 -16.62
N GLY A 242 -2.62 -22.71 -16.45
CA GLY A 242 -1.55 -23.69 -16.65
C GLY A 242 -0.90 -23.61 -18.04
N GLN A 243 -1.70 -23.46 -19.09
CA GLN A 243 -1.22 -23.29 -20.47
C GLN A 243 -0.34 -22.05 -20.62
N GLY A 244 -0.69 -20.94 -19.96
CA GLY A 244 0.13 -19.73 -19.93
C GLY A 244 1.52 -19.95 -19.30
N LEU A 245 1.61 -20.85 -18.33
CA LEU A 245 2.86 -21.15 -17.62
C LEU A 245 3.76 -22.17 -18.33
N CYS A 246 3.27 -22.89 -19.35
CA CYS A 246 4.05 -23.94 -20.01
C CYS A 246 5.36 -23.44 -20.64
N ARG A 247 5.41 -22.15 -21.03
CA ARG A 247 6.64 -21.53 -21.53
C ARG A 247 7.82 -21.61 -20.57
N PHE A 248 7.57 -21.67 -19.25
CA PHE A 248 8.62 -21.80 -18.23
C PHE A 248 9.10 -23.25 -18.09
N VAL A 249 8.24 -24.24 -18.35
CA VAL A 249 8.58 -25.67 -18.25
C VAL A 249 9.65 -26.06 -19.27
N GLU A 250 9.64 -25.41 -20.44
CA GLU A 250 10.59 -25.66 -21.53
C GLU A 250 11.98 -25.06 -21.27
N VAL A 251 12.14 -24.23 -20.24
CA VAL A 251 13.39 -23.50 -19.94
C VAL A 251 14.12 -24.14 -18.75
N PRO A 252 15.28 -24.80 -18.95
CA PRO A 252 15.96 -25.52 -17.87
C PRO A 252 16.37 -24.65 -16.67
N THR A 253 16.68 -23.38 -16.89
CA THR A 253 17.05 -22.44 -15.82
C THR A 253 15.87 -22.07 -14.92
N GLU A 254 14.64 -22.29 -15.36
CA GLU A 254 13.41 -22.01 -14.61
C GLU A 254 12.95 -23.19 -13.75
N ALA A 255 13.69 -24.31 -13.71
CA ALA A 255 13.25 -25.54 -13.07
C ALA A 255 12.81 -25.38 -11.60
N MET A 256 13.43 -24.47 -10.85
CA MET A 256 13.03 -24.17 -9.46
C MET A 256 11.74 -23.35 -9.41
N ASN A 257 11.59 -22.36 -10.29
CA ASN A 257 10.38 -21.54 -10.39
C ASN A 257 9.20 -22.38 -10.87
N VAL A 258 9.38 -23.26 -11.85
CA VAL A 258 8.36 -24.21 -12.32
C VAL A 258 7.86 -25.10 -11.20
N LYS A 259 8.75 -25.59 -10.32
CA LYS A 259 8.33 -26.36 -9.13
C LYS A 259 7.44 -25.54 -8.20
N ALA A 260 7.79 -24.28 -7.96
CA ALA A 260 7.00 -23.38 -7.13
C ALA A 260 5.66 -23.02 -7.80
N MET A 261 5.64 -22.71 -9.10
CA MET A 261 4.42 -22.47 -9.87
C MET A 261 3.50 -23.68 -9.82
N ASN A 262 4.04 -24.88 -10.04
CA ASN A 262 3.29 -26.11 -9.93
C ASN A 262 2.72 -26.31 -8.52
N HIS A 263 3.49 -26.03 -7.47
CA HIS A 263 3.01 -26.10 -6.10
C HIS A 263 1.81 -25.16 -5.86
N TYR A 264 1.94 -23.88 -6.20
CA TYR A 264 0.87 -22.90 -5.98
C TYR A 264 -0.36 -23.18 -6.82
N LEU A 265 -0.20 -23.52 -8.11
CA LEU A 265 -1.33 -23.82 -8.99
C LEU A 265 -2.03 -25.14 -8.60
N SER A 266 -1.29 -26.16 -8.17
CA SER A 266 -1.89 -27.41 -7.65
C SER A 266 -2.67 -27.13 -6.37
N LYS A 267 -2.11 -26.34 -5.45
CA LYS A 267 -2.81 -25.95 -4.21
C LYS A 267 -4.08 -25.15 -4.49
N TRP A 268 -4.04 -24.25 -5.46
CA TRP A 268 -5.22 -23.49 -5.88
C TRP A 268 -6.30 -24.41 -6.48
N ALA A 269 -5.91 -25.36 -7.33
CA ALA A 269 -6.82 -26.37 -7.86
C ALA A 269 -7.42 -27.26 -6.76
N GLU A 270 -6.59 -27.74 -5.83
CA GLU A 270 -7.00 -28.59 -4.70
C GLU A 270 -8.03 -27.90 -3.80
N ASN A 271 -7.83 -26.62 -3.49
CA ASN A 271 -8.80 -25.81 -2.73
C ASN A 271 -10.17 -25.71 -3.43
N ASN A 272 -10.23 -26.00 -4.72
CA ASN A 272 -11.44 -26.03 -5.54
C ASN A 272 -11.91 -27.45 -5.87
N GLY A 273 -11.34 -28.49 -5.24
CA GLY A 273 -11.69 -29.88 -5.47
C GLY A 273 -11.21 -30.42 -6.83
N ILE A 274 -10.21 -29.78 -7.42
CA ILE A 274 -9.65 -30.14 -8.72
C ILE A 274 -8.27 -30.77 -8.52
N SER A 275 -7.99 -31.86 -9.24
CA SER A 275 -6.63 -32.39 -9.36
C SER A 275 -5.96 -31.78 -10.59
N PHE A 276 -4.83 -31.10 -10.39
CA PHE A 276 -4.05 -30.49 -11.47
C PHE A 276 -2.56 -30.66 -11.20
N ASN A 277 -1.77 -30.82 -12.27
CA ASN A 277 -0.32 -30.86 -12.22
C ASN A 277 0.23 -30.21 -13.50
N LEU A 278 0.97 -29.11 -13.34
CA LEU A 278 1.49 -28.29 -14.42
C LEU A 278 2.46 -29.08 -15.32
N ASN A 279 3.36 -29.87 -14.74
CA ASN A 279 4.32 -30.65 -15.52
C ASN A 279 3.62 -31.65 -16.44
N SER A 280 2.61 -32.36 -15.94
CA SER A 280 1.83 -33.29 -16.78
C SER A 280 0.94 -32.60 -17.81
N HIS A 281 0.57 -31.35 -17.55
CA HIS A 281 -0.28 -30.57 -18.44
C HIS A 281 0.49 -30.02 -19.66
N CYS A 282 1.77 -29.70 -19.47
CA CYS A 282 2.62 -29.09 -20.50
C CYS A 282 3.40 -30.10 -21.35
N LEU A 283 3.22 -31.42 -21.14
CA LEU A 283 3.91 -32.51 -21.83
C LEU A 283 3.01 -33.20 -22.86
#